data_AF-A0A1A7BW69-F1
#
_entry.id   AF-A0A1A7BW69-F1
#
_cell.length_a   1.000
_cell.length_b   1.000
_cell.length_c   1.000
_cell.angle_alpha   90.00
_cell.angle_beta   90.00
_cell.angle_gamma   90.00
#
_symmetry.space_group_name_H-M   'P 1'
#
loop_
_entity.id
_entity.type
_entity.pdbx_description
1 polymer ?
#
loop_
_entity_poly.entity_id
_entity_poly.type
_entity_poly.pdbx_seq_one_letter_code
_entity_poly.pdbx_strand_id
1 'polypeptide(L)'
;MKWLVIPLLLSLAACSGTRALQASKSVPQATLEQTVQVGSSTREQVRSALGESTSIRFDSGNEVWMYTYPDGSPGGGEYIILFGQDGVVKKVRRGEVYQLKK
;
A
#
# COMPACT_ATOMS: atom_id res chain seq x y z
N MET A 1 -0.10 0.44 -47.31
CA MET A 1 0.87 1.13 -46.42
C MET A 1 0.21 1.89 -45.25
N LYS A 2 -0.95 1.47 -44.72
CA LYS A 2 -1.65 2.15 -43.60
C LYS A 2 -2.02 1.23 -42.42
N TRP A 3 -1.58 -0.03 -42.42
CA TRP A 3 -1.99 -1.05 -41.43
C TRP A 3 -0.94 -1.37 -40.35
N LEU A 4 0.24 -0.75 -40.39
CA LEU A 4 1.31 -1.00 -39.39
C LEU A 4 1.33 0.02 -38.24
N VAL A 5 0.41 0.98 -38.19
CA VAL A 5 0.42 2.06 -37.18
C VAL A 5 -0.33 1.68 -35.89
N ILE A 6 -1.20 0.65 -35.95
CA ILE A 6 -2.07 0.27 -34.83
C ILE A 6 -1.33 -0.43 -33.66
N PRO A 7 -0.36 -1.35 -33.87
CA PRO A 7 0.27 -2.03 -32.73
C PRO A 7 1.23 -1.11 -31.93
N LEU A 8 1.64 0.04 -32.49
CA LEU A 8 2.59 0.94 -31.83
C LEU A 8 1.93 1.82 -30.74
N LEU A 9 0.62 2.07 -30.83
CA LEU A 9 -0.12 2.91 -29.86
C LEU A 9 -0.57 2.16 -28.60
N LEU A 10 -0.59 0.82 -28.61
CA LEU A 10 -0.99 0.00 -27.46
C LEU A 10 0.10 -0.16 -26.38
N SER A 11 1.34 0.22 -26.69
CA SER A 11 2.50 -0.02 -25.82
C SER A 11 2.63 0.99 -24.66
N LEU A 12 1.99 2.18 -24.75
CA LEU A 12 2.19 3.25 -23.76
C LEU A 12 1.24 3.18 -22.55
N ALA A 13 0.24 2.31 -22.54
CA ALA A 13 -0.75 2.23 -21.45
C ALA A 13 -0.28 1.40 -20.23
N ALA A 14 0.92 0.82 -20.26
CA ALA A 14 1.37 -0.13 -19.24
C ALA A 14 1.94 0.50 -17.96
N CYS A 15 2.22 1.80 -17.92
CA CYS A 15 2.69 2.51 -16.72
C CYS A 15 1.51 3.03 -15.88
N SER A 16 0.60 2.14 -15.48
CA SER A 16 -0.50 2.51 -14.57
C SER A 16 -0.09 2.23 -13.13
N GLY A 17 0.08 3.30 -12.34
CA GLY A 17 0.46 3.27 -10.91
C GLY A 17 -0.51 2.52 -9.98
N THR A 18 -1.58 1.94 -10.52
CA THR A 18 -2.61 1.19 -9.78
C THR A 18 -2.13 -0.18 -9.26
N ARG A 19 -1.04 -0.74 -9.80
CA ARG A 19 -0.54 -2.06 -9.36
C ARG A 19 -0.17 -2.11 -7.87
N ALA A 20 0.34 -1.01 -7.31
CA ALA A 20 0.75 -0.97 -5.91
C ALA A 20 -0.44 -1.14 -4.95
N LEU A 21 -1.61 -0.58 -5.29
CA LEU A 21 -2.84 -0.71 -4.50
C LEU A 21 -3.40 -2.14 -4.53
N GLN A 22 -3.34 -2.81 -5.68
CA GLN A 22 -3.85 -4.18 -5.83
C GLN A 22 -2.92 -5.24 -5.22
N ALA A 23 -1.62 -4.95 -5.05
CA ALA A 23 -0.66 -5.86 -4.45
C ALA A 23 -0.65 -5.85 -2.92
N SER A 24 -1.31 -4.86 -2.28
CA SER A 24 -1.33 -4.77 -0.82
C SER A 24 -2.22 -5.83 -0.19
N LYS A 25 -1.68 -6.47 0.85
CA LYS A 25 -2.38 -7.50 1.61
C LYS A 25 -3.63 -6.92 2.28
N SER A 26 -4.74 -7.62 2.14
CA SER A 26 -5.99 -7.30 2.82
C SER A 26 -6.04 -7.92 4.21
N VAL A 27 -6.33 -7.11 5.23
CA VAL A 27 -6.38 -7.51 6.64
C VAL A 27 -7.62 -6.86 7.28
N PRO A 28 -8.32 -7.53 8.21
CA PRO A 28 -9.42 -6.89 8.94
C PRO A 28 -8.96 -5.62 9.67
N GLN A 29 -9.77 -4.56 9.59
CA GLN A 29 -9.42 -3.26 10.19
C GLN A 29 -9.13 -3.38 11.70
N ALA A 30 -9.93 -4.14 12.43
CA ALA A 30 -9.72 -4.35 13.87
C ALA A 30 -8.34 -4.96 14.18
N THR A 31 -7.89 -5.92 13.36
CA THR A 31 -6.57 -6.55 13.51
C THR A 31 -5.44 -5.57 13.24
N LEU A 32 -5.60 -4.68 12.24
CA LEU A 32 -4.65 -3.59 11.97
C LEU A 32 -4.52 -2.66 13.18
N GLU A 33 -5.65 -2.20 13.72
CA GLU A 33 -5.67 -1.26 14.85
C GLU A 33 -5.15 -1.87 16.16
N GLN A 34 -5.37 -3.16 16.38
CA GLN A 34 -4.85 -3.87 17.55
C GLN A 34 -3.33 -4.07 17.47
N THR A 35 -2.81 -4.31 16.26
CA THR A 35 -1.40 -4.66 16.06
C THR A 35 -0.49 -3.43 15.98
N VAL A 36 -0.99 -2.34 15.41
CA VAL A 36 -0.18 -1.17 15.05
C VAL A 36 -0.43 -0.03 16.04
N GLN A 37 0.56 0.22 16.88
CA GLN A 37 0.55 1.28 17.89
C GLN A 37 1.72 2.23 17.65
N VAL A 38 1.39 3.51 17.47
CA VAL A 38 2.38 4.55 17.20
C VAL A 38 3.31 4.70 18.41
N GLY A 39 4.62 4.67 18.16
CA GLY A 39 5.66 4.82 19.17
C GLY A 39 6.07 3.53 19.88
N SER A 40 5.36 2.41 19.70
CA SER A 40 5.68 1.14 20.37
C SER A 40 5.83 -0.04 19.41
N SER A 41 4.94 -0.17 18.42
CA SER A 41 5.00 -1.29 17.48
C SER A 41 6.25 -1.19 16.61
N THR A 42 6.91 -2.33 16.40
CA THR A 42 8.07 -2.44 15.51
C THR A 42 7.70 -3.05 14.17
N ARG A 43 8.53 -2.80 13.15
CA ARG A 43 8.39 -3.40 11.83
C ARG A 43 8.30 -4.93 11.92
N GLU A 44 9.12 -5.55 12.76
CA GLU A 44 9.18 -7.00 12.90
C GLU A 44 7.93 -7.56 13.57
N GLN A 45 7.36 -6.86 14.57
CA GLN A 45 6.08 -7.21 15.18
C GLN A 45 4.93 -7.09 14.19
N VAL A 46 4.90 -6.00 13.42
CA VAL A 46 3.88 -5.81 12.38
C VAL A 46 3.99 -6.90 11.31
N ARG A 47 5.20 -7.24 10.88
CA ARG A 47 5.45 -8.31 9.91
C ARG A 47 5.03 -9.67 10.41
N SER A 48 5.32 -9.99 11.67
CA SER A 48 4.98 -11.31 12.23
C SER A 48 3.47 -11.47 12.42
N ALA A 49 2.78 -10.40 12.82
CA ALA A 49 1.35 -10.43 13.05
C ALA A 49 0.52 -10.31 11.76
N LEU A 50 0.92 -9.42 10.85
CA LEU A 50 0.15 -9.09 9.65
C LEU A 50 0.69 -9.71 8.37
N GLY A 51 1.91 -10.25 8.38
CA GLY A 51 2.64 -10.72 7.20
C GLY A 51 3.29 -9.58 6.40
N GLU A 52 3.93 -9.94 5.29
CA GLU A 52 4.48 -8.94 4.37
C GLU A 52 3.37 -8.31 3.51
N SER A 53 3.58 -7.05 3.13
CA SER A 53 2.71 -6.31 2.21
C SER A 53 3.56 -5.33 1.39
N THR A 54 2.93 -4.58 0.49
CA THR A 54 3.59 -3.53 -0.29
C THR A 54 4.37 -2.58 0.63
N SER A 55 5.66 -2.45 0.37
CA SER A 55 6.57 -1.61 1.16
C SER A 55 7.45 -0.76 0.26
N ILE A 56 7.71 0.47 0.69
CA ILE A 56 8.70 1.37 0.07
C ILE A 56 9.71 1.76 1.15
N ARG A 57 11.00 1.50 0.88
CA ARG A 57 12.11 2.00 1.70
C ARG A 57 12.66 3.27 1.08
N PHE A 58 12.93 4.27 1.92
CA PHE A 58 13.55 5.52 1.53
C PHE A 58 15.02 5.52 1.93
N ASP A 59 15.86 6.27 1.23
CA ASP A 59 17.30 6.40 1.55
C ASP A 59 17.55 7.01 2.93
N SER A 60 16.56 7.74 3.48
CA SER A 60 16.57 8.21 4.88
C SER A 60 16.54 7.08 5.92
N GLY A 61 16.28 5.83 5.50
CA GLY A 61 16.07 4.67 6.38
C GLY A 61 14.62 4.53 6.86
N ASN A 62 13.76 5.51 6.59
CA ASN A 62 12.32 5.38 6.82
C ASN A 62 11.72 4.36 5.86
N GLU A 63 10.62 3.76 6.26
CA GLU A 63 9.93 2.74 5.47
C GLU A 63 8.42 2.89 5.58
N VAL A 64 7.72 2.83 4.46
CA VAL A 64 6.26 2.92 4.40
C VAL A 64 5.69 1.59 3.97
N TRP A 65 4.77 1.05 4.75
CA TRP A 65 4.02 -0.17 4.44
C TRP A 65 2.55 0.18 4.22
N MET A 66 1.91 -0.51 3.29
CA MET A 66 0.51 -0.31 2.96
C MET A 66 -0.26 -1.63 3.05
N TYR A 67 -1.33 -1.64 3.83
CA TYR A 67 -2.34 -2.70 3.87
C TYR A 67 -3.67 -2.17 3.35
N THR A 68 -4.54 -3.07 2.91
CA THR A 68 -5.94 -2.75 2.62
C THR A 68 -6.85 -3.42 3.64
N TYR A 69 -8.06 -2.91 3.81
CA TYR A 69 -9.07 -3.54 4.64
C TYR A 69 -10.46 -3.40 4.02
N PRO A 70 -11.34 -4.41 4.17
CA PRO A 70 -12.72 -4.29 3.72
C PRO A 70 -13.49 -3.31 4.61
N ASP A 71 -14.06 -2.27 4.03
CA ASP A 71 -14.88 -1.25 4.71
C ASP A 71 -16.27 -1.05 4.05
N GLY A 72 -16.59 -1.89 3.05
CA GLY A 72 -17.83 -1.81 2.27
C GLY A 72 -17.77 -0.86 1.07
N SER A 73 -16.68 -0.10 0.89
CA SER A 73 -16.49 0.76 -0.28
C SER A 73 -15.88 0.01 -1.48
N PRO A 74 -16.10 0.49 -2.73
CA PRO A 74 -15.41 -0.04 -3.90
C PRO A 74 -13.89 0.16 -3.79
N GLY A 75 -13.16 -0.95 -3.57
CA GLY A 75 -11.71 -0.95 -3.40
C GLY A 75 -11.22 -1.02 -1.95
N GLY A 76 -12.12 -0.85 -0.96
CA GLY A 76 -11.78 -0.91 0.45
C GLY A 76 -11.05 0.32 0.98
N GLY A 77 -10.67 0.26 2.25
CA GLY A 77 -9.84 1.25 2.90
C GLY A 77 -8.36 0.93 2.79
N GLU A 78 -7.52 1.97 2.87
CA GLU A 78 -6.07 1.88 2.96
C GLU A 78 -5.57 2.16 4.37
N TYR A 79 -4.60 1.36 4.83
CA TYR A 79 -3.91 1.52 6.10
C TYR A 79 -2.40 1.64 5.86
N ILE A 80 -1.89 2.87 5.99
CA ILE A 80 -0.51 3.21 5.69
C ILE A 80 0.25 3.40 7.00
N ILE A 81 1.36 2.68 7.13
CA ILE A 81 2.24 2.70 8.30
C ILE A 81 3.58 3.31 7.89
N LEU A 82 4.01 4.35 8.58
CA LEU A 82 5.36 4.89 8.48
C LEU A 82 6.20 4.36 9.64
N PHE A 83 7.24 3.62 9.32
CA PHE A 83 8.31 3.24 10.23
C PHE A 83 9.45 4.25 10.12
N GLY A 84 10.01 4.62 11.27
CA GLY A 84 11.24 5.39 11.35
C GLY A 84 12.46 4.52 10.99
N GLN A 85 13.63 5.16 10.88
CA GLN A 85 14.90 4.46 10.73
C GLN A 85 15.19 3.45 11.86
N ASP A 86 14.64 3.70 13.05
CA ASP A 86 14.67 2.79 14.20
C ASP A 86 13.73 1.58 14.08
N GLY A 87 12.97 1.48 12.99
CA GLY A 87 12.00 0.40 12.77
C GLY A 87 10.73 0.54 13.60
N VAL A 88 10.52 1.66 14.30
CA VAL A 88 9.33 1.90 15.14
C VAL A 88 8.29 2.68 14.36
N VAL A 89 7.01 2.36 14.56
CA VAL A 89 5.89 3.09 13.95
C VAL A 89 5.91 4.55 14.40
N LYS A 90 6.08 5.47 13.45
CA LYS A 90 6.03 6.93 13.68
C LYS A 90 4.67 7.53 13.36
N LYS A 91 3.96 6.96 12.38
CA LYS A 91 2.66 7.46 11.95
C LYS A 91 1.83 6.35 11.33
N VAL A 92 0.52 6.46 11.52
CA VAL A 92 -0.49 5.71 10.80
C VAL A 92 -1.40 6.69 10.08
N ARG A 93 -1.79 6.36 8.84
CA ARG A 93 -2.85 7.03 8.10
C ARG A 93 -3.89 6.00 7.68
N ARG A 94 -5.16 6.36 7.85
CA ARG A 94 -6.31 5.65 7.30
C ARG A 94 -6.97 6.52 6.24
N GLY A 95 -7.47 5.90 5.18
CA GLY A 95 -8.17 6.60 4.11
C GLY A 95 -8.94 5.64 3.22
N GLU A 96 -9.69 6.20 2.29
CA GLU A 96 -10.23 5.42 1.17
C GLU A 96 -9.11 5.13 0.18
N VAL A 97 -9.13 3.95 -0.45
CA VAL A 97 -8.25 3.69 -1.59
C VAL A 97 -8.52 4.74 -2.66
N TYR A 98 -7.50 5.51 -3.04
CA TYR A 98 -7.65 6.56 -4.03
C TYR A 98 -8.08 5.96 -5.38
N GLN A 99 -9.36 6.14 -5.71
CA GLN A 99 -9.92 5.77 -7.00
C GLN A 99 -9.73 6.94 -7.97
N LEU A 100 -8.87 6.77 -8.97
CA LEU A 100 -8.90 7.66 -10.13
C LEU A 100 -10.27 7.49 -10.79
N LYS A 101 -11.08 8.56 -10.80
CA LYS A 101 -12.30 8.60 -11.62
C LYS A 101 -11.88 8.36 -13.08
N LYS A 102 -12.31 7.22 -13.63
CA LYS A 102 -12.13 6.88 -15.05
C LYS A 102 -12.91 7.84 -15.94
#